data_AF-A0A5C1WFD8-F1
#
_entry.id   AF-A0A5C1WFD8-F1
#
_cell.length_a   1.000
_cell.length_b   1.000
_cell.length_c   1.000
_cell.angle_alpha   90.00
_cell.angle_beta   90.00
_cell.angle_gamma   90.00
#
_symmetry.space_group_name_H-M   'P 1'
#
loop_
_entity.id
_entity.type
_entity.pdbx_description
1 polymer ?
#
loop_
_entity_poly.entity_id
_entity_poly.type
_entity_poly.pdbx_seq_one_letter_code
_entity_poly.pdbx_strand_id
1 'polypeptide(L)'
;MLKYLAGAAALALLAASPAAAQSCAQNLKTSGVPLLTGLTYSTWAVFPKVAPARALDNVGRALSAEGIDVVSVDKKAGVLIADQDSANNGRLQTIRVTARKTGSGTRVDLQFHVQAGQIATQDALRSHICRVVNAAGR
;
A
#
# COMPACT_ATOMS: atom_id res chain seq x y z
N MET A 1 -29.54 -7.90 41.73
CA MET A 1 -28.17 -7.39 41.59
C MET A 1 -27.55 -8.00 40.34
N LEU A 2 -27.43 -7.25 39.24
CA LEU A 2 -26.33 -7.42 38.26
C LEU A 2 -26.34 -6.24 37.29
N LYS A 3 -25.41 -5.31 37.55
CA LYS A 3 -25.10 -4.15 36.70
C LYS A 3 -24.16 -4.65 35.59
N TYR A 4 -24.62 -4.71 34.35
CA TYR A 4 -23.72 -4.89 33.20
C TYR A 4 -23.51 -3.54 32.53
N LEU A 5 -22.32 -2.99 32.78
CA LEU A 5 -21.72 -1.88 32.06
C LEU A 5 -21.57 -2.28 30.59
N ALA A 6 -22.44 -1.75 29.74
CA ALA A 6 -22.24 -1.78 28.29
C ALA A 6 -21.14 -0.77 27.94
N GLY A 7 -19.89 -1.22 27.93
CA GLY A 7 -18.77 -0.48 27.36
C GLY A 7 -18.91 -0.43 25.84
N ALA A 8 -19.30 0.73 25.31
CA ALA A 8 -19.30 0.98 23.87
C ALA A 8 -17.85 1.01 23.36
N ALA A 9 -17.41 -0.09 22.75
CA ALA A 9 -16.19 -0.11 21.96
C ALA A 9 -16.40 0.76 20.71
N ALA A 10 -15.89 2.00 20.75
CA ALA A 10 -15.88 2.87 19.60
C ALA A 10 -14.93 2.28 18.53
N LEU A 11 -15.50 1.64 17.50
CA LEU A 11 -14.77 1.35 16.26
C LEU A 11 -14.36 2.70 15.65
N ALA A 12 -13.10 3.08 15.83
CA ALA A 12 -12.49 4.14 15.05
C ALA A 12 -12.40 3.69 13.59
N LEU A 13 -13.43 4.01 12.81
CA LEU A 13 -13.39 3.95 11.35
C LEU A 13 -12.28 4.89 10.89
N LEU A 14 -11.13 4.31 10.55
CA LEU A 14 -10.03 5.04 9.91
C LEU A 14 -10.54 5.60 8.58
N ALA A 15 -10.92 6.88 8.60
CA ALA A 15 -11.36 7.62 7.43
C ALA A 15 -10.19 7.71 6.42
N ALA A 16 -10.12 6.75 5.51
CA ALA A 16 -9.32 6.91 4.31
C ALA A 16 -9.98 8.02 3.49
N SER A 17 -9.29 9.14 3.28
CA SER A 17 -9.78 10.25 2.46
C SER A 17 -10.24 9.72 1.10
N PRO A 18 -11.51 9.91 0.71
CA PRO A 18 -12.05 9.32 -0.53
C PRO A 18 -11.32 9.83 -1.78
N ALA A 19 -10.77 11.05 -1.72
CA ALA A 19 -9.95 11.62 -2.79
C ALA A 19 -8.68 10.81 -3.08
N ALA A 20 -8.04 10.23 -2.06
CA ALA A 20 -6.85 9.42 -2.24
C ALA A 20 -7.19 8.07 -2.91
N ALA A 21 -8.26 7.42 -2.45
CA ALA A 21 -8.75 6.16 -3.02
C ALA A 21 -9.18 6.30 -4.49
N GLN A 22 -9.88 7.40 -4.81
CA GLN A 22 -10.27 7.74 -6.18
C GLN A 22 -9.02 7.90 -7.08
N SER A 23 -8.01 8.65 -6.61
CA SER A 23 -6.80 8.90 -7.39
C SER A 23 -5.97 7.63 -7.63
N CYS A 24 -5.87 6.74 -6.63
CA CYS A 24 -5.15 5.48 -6.79
C CYS A 24 -5.80 4.58 -7.85
N ALA A 25 -7.12 4.43 -7.81
CA ALA A 25 -7.87 3.62 -8.76
C ALA A 25 -7.70 4.13 -10.21
N GLN A 26 -7.73 5.45 -10.39
CA GLN A 26 -7.57 6.08 -11.70
C GLN A 26 -6.17 5.93 -12.29
N ASN A 27 -5.16 5.84 -11.42
CA ASN A 27 -3.76 5.77 -11.82
C ASN A 27 -3.21 4.33 -11.88
N LEU A 28 -4.02 3.33 -11.55
CA LEU A 28 -3.61 1.93 -11.57
C LEU A 28 -3.35 1.47 -13.01
N LYS A 29 -2.17 0.88 -13.22
CA LYS A 29 -1.74 0.26 -14.47
C LYS A 29 -1.15 -1.10 -14.19
N THR A 30 -1.39 -2.04 -15.10
CA THR A 30 -0.75 -3.36 -15.11
C THR A 30 0.13 -3.47 -16.35
N SER A 31 1.34 -3.96 -16.19
CA SER A 31 2.25 -4.29 -17.28
C SER A 31 2.80 -5.71 -17.14
N GLY A 32 3.20 -6.30 -18.27
CA GLY A 32 3.59 -7.71 -18.39
C GLY A 32 2.53 -8.54 -19.11
N VAL A 33 2.90 -9.76 -19.46
CA VAL A 33 2.03 -10.72 -20.14
C VAL A 33 1.65 -11.82 -19.15
N PRO A 34 0.35 -11.96 -18.79
CA PRO A 34 -0.09 -12.99 -17.87
C PRO A 34 0.41 -14.38 -18.28
N LEU A 35 0.81 -15.19 -17.30
CA LEU A 35 1.37 -16.55 -17.46
C LEU A 35 2.73 -16.65 -18.16
N LEU A 36 3.12 -15.67 -18.98
CA LEU A 36 4.36 -15.68 -19.76
C LEU A 36 5.48 -14.86 -19.09
N THR A 37 5.14 -13.74 -18.46
CA THR A 37 6.09 -12.90 -17.71
C THR A 37 5.59 -12.62 -16.30
N GLY A 38 6.45 -12.03 -15.46
CA GLY A 38 5.97 -11.37 -14.25
C GLY A 38 5.01 -10.22 -14.60
N LEU A 39 4.12 -9.90 -13.67
CA LEU A 39 3.22 -8.77 -13.77
C LEU A 39 3.69 -7.66 -12.83
N THR A 40 3.66 -6.43 -13.31
CA THR A 40 3.89 -5.25 -12.48
C THR A 40 2.61 -4.45 -12.39
N TYR A 41 2.16 -4.21 -11.17
CA TYR A 41 1.03 -3.33 -10.89
C TYR A 41 1.58 -2.04 -10.33
N SER A 42 1.22 -0.93 -10.96
CA SER A 42 1.74 0.39 -10.60
C SER A 42 0.60 1.37 -10.40
N THR A 43 0.72 2.23 -9.41
CA THR A 43 -0.22 3.35 -9.22
C THR A 43 0.48 4.48 -8.49
N TRP A 44 -0.20 5.61 -8.39
CA TRP A 44 0.25 6.74 -7.60
C TRP A 44 -0.92 7.57 -7.09
N ALA A 45 -0.68 8.26 -5.98
CA ALA A 45 -1.59 9.24 -5.41
C ALA A 45 -0.81 10.41 -4.82
N VAL A 46 -1.48 11.56 -4.70
CA VAL A 46 -0.92 12.77 -4.07
C VAL A 46 -1.62 13.00 -2.74
N PHE A 47 -0.81 13.22 -1.70
CA PHE A 47 -1.23 13.44 -0.33
C PHE A 47 -0.83 14.85 0.09
N PRO A 48 -1.78 15.81 0.08
CA PRO A 48 -1.53 17.17 0.54
C PRO A 48 -1.10 17.19 2.01
N LYS A 49 -0.19 18.09 2.39
CA LYS A 49 0.23 18.33 3.78
C LYS A 49 0.90 17.13 4.48
N VAL A 50 1.25 16.08 3.73
CA VAL A 50 2.04 14.96 4.24
C VAL A 50 3.49 15.12 3.79
N ALA A 51 4.44 14.98 4.72
CA ALA A 51 5.86 14.97 4.40
C ALA A 51 6.29 13.59 3.87
N PRO A 52 7.26 13.51 2.91
CA PRO A 52 7.63 12.23 2.30
C PRO A 52 8.06 11.15 3.29
N ALA A 53 8.87 11.51 4.28
CA ALA A 53 9.29 10.59 5.34
C ALA A 53 8.11 10.02 6.13
N ARG A 54 7.12 10.86 6.47
CA ARG A 54 5.90 10.45 7.17
C ARG A 54 5.03 9.54 6.30
N ALA A 55 4.92 9.84 5.01
CA ALA A 55 4.22 8.97 4.07
C ALA A 55 4.82 7.55 4.05
N LEU A 56 6.15 7.42 3.99
CA LEU A 56 6.83 6.12 4.05
C LEU A 56 6.59 5.41 5.40
N ASP A 57 6.66 6.14 6.51
CA ASP A 57 6.38 5.56 7.84
C ASP A 57 4.95 5.02 7.93
N ASN A 58 3.98 5.75 7.39
CA ASN A 58 2.58 5.33 7.41
C ASN A 58 2.34 4.09 6.54
N VAL A 59 2.96 4.06 5.35
CA VAL A 59 2.88 2.92 4.44
C VAL A 59 3.56 1.69 5.05
N GLY A 60 4.76 1.84 5.63
CA GLY A 60 5.45 0.76 6.30
C GLY A 60 4.64 0.14 7.43
N ARG A 61 4.01 0.97 8.28
CA ARG A 61 3.12 0.46 9.34
C ARG A 61 1.91 -0.29 8.79
N ALA A 62 1.34 0.16 7.67
CA ALA A 62 0.22 -0.53 7.05
C ALA A 62 0.64 -1.89 6.45
N LEU A 63 1.80 -1.95 5.80
CA LEU A 63 2.36 -3.21 5.28
C LEU A 63 2.63 -4.21 6.41
N SER A 64 3.29 -3.79 7.49
CA SER A 64 3.53 -4.65 8.64
C SER A 64 2.24 -5.13 9.31
N ALA A 65 1.20 -4.28 9.36
CA ALA A 65 -0.12 -4.67 9.88
C ALA A 65 -0.84 -5.70 9.00
N GLU A 66 -0.50 -5.78 7.71
CA GLU A 66 -0.97 -6.81 6.78
C GLU A 66 -0.08 -8.07 6.78
N GLY A 67 0.95 -8.13 7.63
CA GLY A 67 1.89 -9.25 7.71
C GLY A 67 2.93 -9.27 6.58
N ILE A 68 3.16 -8.12 5.94
CA ILE A 68 4.15 -7.96 4.87
C ILE A 68 5.47 -7.49 5.47
N ASP A 69 6.56 -8.15 5.06
CA ASP A 69 7.90 -7.90 5.58
C ASP A 69 8.50 -6.64 4.95
N VAL A 70 8.66 -5.59 5.76
CA VAL A 70 9.34 -4.36 5.33
C VAL A 70 10.84 -4.59 5.35
N VAL A 71 11.42 -4.80 4.17
CA VAL A 71 12.85 -5.10 3.97
C VAL A 71 13.72 -3.87 4.21
N SER A 72 13.29 -2.70 3.73
CA SER A 72 14.05 -1.46 3.93
C SER A 72 13.18 -0.22 3.83
N VAL A 73 13.58 0.82 4.58
CA VAL A 73 13.02 2.16 4.50
C VAL A 73 14.16 3.17 4.44
N ASP A 74 14.43 3.71 3.26
CA ASP A 74 15.39 4.79 3.06
C ASP A 74 14.63 6.11 2.88
N LYS A 75 14.49 6.85 3.99
CA LYS A 75 13.80 8.14 4.00
C LYS A 75 14.55 9.25 3.25
N LYS A 76 15.87 9.10 3.06
CA LYS A 76 16.67 10.08 2.30
C LYS A 76 16.47 9.87 0.80
N ALA A 77 16.50 8.63 0.34
CA ALA A 77 16.19 8.27 -1.04
C ALA A 77 14.68 8.37 -1.35
N GLY A 78 13.82 8.39 -0.32
CA GLY A 78 12.38 8.42 -0.48
C GLY A 78 11.81 7.07 -0.92
N VAL A 79 12.41 5.96 -0.47
CA VAL A 79 12.09 4.60 -0.94
C VAL A 79 11.75 3.71 0.25
N LEU A 80 10.73 2.86 0.09
CA LEU A 80 10.45 1.71 0.93
C LEU A 80 10.38 0.46 0.05
N ILE A 81 11.03 -0.60 0.47
CA ILE A 81 10.96 -1.94 -0.14
C ILE A 81 10.36 -2.89 0.89
N ALA A 82 9.39 -3.68 0.45
CA ALA A 82 8.80 -4.74 1.23
C ALA A 82 8.59 -5.98 0.35
N ASP A 83 8.63 -7.16 0.96
CA ASP A 83 8.42 -8.43 0.28
C ASP A 83 7.24 -9.18 0.90
N GLN A 84 6.55 -9.94 0.05
CA GLN A 84 5.41 -10.75 0.42
C GLN A 84 5.56 -12.16 -0.16
N ASP A 85 5.42 -13.19 0.69
CA ASP A 85 5.32 -14.58 0.27
C ASP A 85 3.90 -15.11 0.44
N SER A 86 2.98 -14.69 -0.43
CA SER A 86 1.56 -15.08 -0.34
C SER A 86 1.32 -16.58 -0.43
N ALA A 87 2.23 -17.33 -1.07
CA ALA A 87 2.07 -18.76 -1.34
C ALA A 87 2.96 -19.63 -0.45
N ASN A 88 3.74 -19.01 0.46
CA ASN A 88 4.71 -19.66 1.34
C ASN A 88 5.62 -20.65 0.60
N ASN A 89 6.11 -20.25 -0.57
CA ASN A 89 6.90 -21.09 -1.46
C ASN A 89 8.24 -20.47 -1.85
N GLY A 90 8.65 -19.41 -1.15
CA GLY A 90 9.90 -18.67 -1.37
C GLY A 90 9.87 -17.77 -2.60
N ARG A 91 8.75 -17.69 -3.33
CA ARG A 91 8.62 -16.83 -4.51
C ARG A 91 8.08 -15.47 -4.11
N LEU A 92 9.00 -14.65 -3.62
CA LEU A 92 8.70 -13.31 -3.12
C LEU A 92 8.09 -12.42 -4.21
N GLN A 93 7.09 -11.66 -3.78
CA GLN A 93 6.45 -10.57 -4.51
C GLN A 93 6.93 -9.27 -3.88
N THR A 94 7.54 -8.39 -4.68
CA THR A 94 8.20 -7.20 -4.15
C THR A 94 7.32 -5.98 -4.32
N ILE A 95 7.10 -5.27 -3.22
CA ILE A 95 6.45 -3.97 -3.16
C ILE A 95 7.54 -2.91 -3.05
N ARG A 96 7.58 -2.00 -4.03
CA ARG A 96 8.42 -0.80 -4.02
C ARG A 96 7.56 0.44 -3.94
N VAL A 97 7.75 1.21 -2.89
CA VAL A 97 7.05 2.48 -2.68
C VAL A 97 8.06 3.62 -2.76
N THR A 98 7.72 4.67 -3.49
CA THR A 98 8.52 5.91 -3.52
C THR A 98 7.69 7.10 -3.09
N ALA A 99 8.22 7.92 -2.18
CA ALA A 99 7.58 9.13 -1.70
C ALA A 99 8.44 10.34 -2.06
N ARG A 100 7.88 11.25 -2.85
CA ARG A 100 8.56 12.44 -3.38
C ARG A 100 7.74 13.70 -3.16
N LYS A 101 8.39 14.80 -2.80
CA LYS A 101 7.71 16.08 -2.59
C LYS A 101 7.03 16.54 -3.88
N THR A 102 5.79 17.00 -3.78
CA THR A 102 5.05 17.62 -4.88
C THR A 102 4.20 18.77 -4.34
N GLY A 103 4.44 20.00 -4.81
CA GLY A 103 3.82 21.19 -4.22
C GLY A 103 3.98 21.23 -2.70
N SER A 104 2.85 21.35 -1.99
CA SER A 104 2.75 21.34 -0.52
C SER A 104 2.55 19.95 0.10
N GLY A 105 2.65 18.89 -0.69
CA GLY A 105 2.41 17.52 -0.25
C GLY A 105 3.44 16.53 -0.78
N THR A 106 3.03 15.26 -0.79
CA THR A 106 3.85 14.14 -1.24
C THR A 106 3.11 13.36 -2.30
N ARG A 107 3.77 13.08 -3.41
CA ARG A 107 3.35 12.04 -4.34
C ARG A 107 3.92 10.72 -3.86
N VAL A 108 3.07 9.72 -3.75
CA VAL A 108 3.46 8.35 -3.44
C VAL A 108 3.16 7.50 -4.66
N ASP A 109 4.20 6.87 -5.20
CA ASP A 109 4.10 5.89 -6.28
C ASP A 109 4.36 4.50 -5.67
N LEU A 110 3.57 3.49 -6.06
CA LEU A 110 3.73 2.11 -5.64
C LEU A 110 3.86 1.23 -6.87
N GLN A 111 4.81 0.29 -6.82
CA GLN A 111 5.00 -0.79 -7.78
C GLN A 111 4.97 -2.12 -7.04
N PHE A 112 4.11 -3.03 -7.48
CA PHE A 112 4.01 -4.38 -6.96
C PHE A 112 4.37 -5.36 -8.07
N HIS A 113 5.48 -6.06 -7.88
CA HIS A 113 6.03 -7.01 -8.83
C HIS A 113 5.65 -8.42 -8.41
N VAL A 114 4.95 -9.11 -9.29
CA VAL A 114 4.46 -10.47 -9.10
C VAL A 114 5.15 -11.37 -10.11
N GLN A 115 5.63 -12.53 -9.67
CA GLN A 115 6.31 -13.45 -10.56
C GLN A 115 5.33 -14.19 -11.48
N ALA A 116 5.84 -14.71 -12.60
CA ALA A 116 5.02 -15.49 -13.54
C ALA A 116 4.33 -16.67 -12.83
N GLY A 117 3.05 -16.89 -13.14
CA GLY A 117 2.25 -17.98 -12.55
C GLY A 117 1.65 -17.69 -11.17
N GLN A 118 1.94 -16.54 -10.55
CA GLN A 118 1.24 -16.07 -9.35
C GLN A 118 0.08 -15.16 -9.78
N ILE A 119 -1.11 -15.73 -9.97
CA ILE A 119 -2.30 -14.97 -10.40
C ILE A 119 -3.14 -14.59 -9.17
N ALA A 120 -3.40 -13.29 -9.01
CA ALA A 120 -4.43 -12.78 -8.10
C ALA A 120 -5.59 -12.23 -8.92
N THR A 121 -6.81 -12.23 -8.37
CA THR A 121 -7.94 -11.56 -9.01
C THR A 121 -7.68 -10.06 -9.07
N GLN A 122 -8.02 -9.42 -10.20
CA GLN A 122 -7.72 -8.00 -10.40
C GLN A 122 -8.34 -7.10 -9.32
N ASP A 123 -9.55 -7.43 -8.84
CA ASP A 123 -10.26 -6.64 -7.84
C ASP A 123 -9.64 -6.72 -6.45
N ALA A 124 -9.24 -7.92 -6.01
CA ALA A 124 -8.58 -8.11 -4.72
C ALA A 124 -7.25 -7.35 -4.69
N LEU A 125 -6.52 -7.42 -5.80
CA LEU A 125 -5.23 -6.79 -5.93
C LEU A 125 -5.33 -5.26 -6.02
N ARG A 126 -6.26 -4.74 -6.83
CA ARG A 126 -6.55 -3.30 -6.90
C ARG A 126 -6.90 -2.74 -5.53
N SER A 127 -7.75 -3.45 -4.79
CA SER A 127 -8.14 -3.05 -3.45
C SER A 127 -6.96 -3.05 -2.49
N HIS A 128 -6.11 -4.08 -2.53
CA HIS A 128 -4.90 -4.17 -1.71
C HIS A 128 -3.90 -3.03 -2.02
N ILE A 129 -3.54 -2.86 -3.29
CA ILE A 129 -2.60 -1.81 -3.73
C ILE A 129 -3.08 -0.43 -3.31
N CYS A 130 -4.37 -0.14 -3.50
CA CYS A 130 -4.90 1.16 -3.10
C CYS A 130 -5.00 1.34 -1.58
N ARG A 131 -5.25 0.29 -0.80
CA ARG A 131 -5.17 0.37 0.66
C ARG A 131 -3.77 0.76 1.13
N VAL A 132 -2.74 0.12 0.58
CA VAL A 132 -1.32 0.42 0.90
C VAL A 132 -0.97 1.86 0.53
N VAL A 133 -1.28 2.31 -0.69
CA VAL A 133 -0.98 3.69 -1.11
C VAL A 133 -1.73 4.70 -0.25
N ASN A 134 -3.01 4.47 0.05
CA ASN A 134 -3.82 5.38 0.86
C ASN A 134 -3.35 5.49 2.30
N ALA A 135 -2.63 4.48 2.81
CA ALA A 135 -2.03 4.56 4.14
C ALA A 135 -1.06 5.74 4.28
N ALA A 136 -0.42 6.17 3.19
CA ALA A 136 0.47 7.34 3.18
C ALA A 136 -0.17 8.60 3.79
N GLY A 137 -1.49 8.76 3.64
CA GLY A 137 -2.23 9.92 4.14
C GLY A 137 -2.54 9.94 5.64
N ARG A 138 -2.21 8.87 6.39
CA ARG A 138 -2.66 8.68 7.77
C ARG A 138 -1.82 9.38 8.86
#